data_AF-A0A183L1K0-F1
#
_entry.id   AF-A0A183L1K0-F1
#
_cell.length_a   1.000
_cell.length_b   1.000
_cell.length_c   1.000
_cell.angle_alpha   90.00
_cell.angle_beta   90.00
_cell.angle_gamma   90.00
#
_symmetry.space_group_name_H-M   'P 1'
#
loop_
_entity.id
_entity.type
_entity.pdbx_description
1 polymer ?
#
loop_
_entity_poly.entity_id
_entity_poly.type
_entity_poly.pdbx_seq_one_letter_code
_entity_poly.pdbx_strand_id
1 'polypeptide(L)'
;MDTDLYDEFGNYIGPDLLSDEEVEDDVILHEDKKYYPSALEVYGPEVETLVQEEDAQPLTQPLIEPVRRKKFAYTEASIPTTTYDPEFLADLMDCPELIRNVVLCGHLHHGKVCPKFFLN
;
A
#
# COMPACT_ATOMS: atom_id res chain seq x y z
N MET A 1 27.74 -73.32 16.22
CA MET A 1 28.11 -72.07 15.54
C MET A 1 29.17 -72.47 14.55
N ASP A 2 28.84 -72.44 13.26
CA ASP A 2 29.69 -73.00 12.20
C ASP A 2 30.90 -72.09 11.98
N THR A 3 32.04 -72.48 12.54
CA THR A 3 33.30 -71.69 12.55
C THR A 3 33.99 -71.64 11.19
N ASP A 4 33.51 -72.40 10.21
CA ASP A 4 34.20 -72.61 8.93
C ASP A 4 33.79 -71.57 7.86
N LEU A 5 32.80 -70.73 8.14
CA LEU A 5 32.35 -69.65 7.24
C LEU A 5 33.05 -68.31 7.49
N TYR A 6 33.91 -68.23 8.50
CA TYR A 6 34.63 -67.01 8.89
C TYR A 6 36.13 -67.29 9.05
N ASP A 7 36.98 -66.38 8.59
CA ASP A 7 38.44 -66.44 8.78
C ASP A 7 38.82 -66.26 10.27
N GLU A 8 40.06 -66.61 10.66
CA GLU A 8 40.62 -66.42 12.02
C GLU A 8 40.64 -64.94 12.45
N PHE A 9 40.56 -64.02 11.48
CA PHE A 9 40.41 -62.58 11.69
C PHE A 9 38.95 -62.11 11.78
N GLY A 10 37.97 -63.01 11.70
CA GLY A 10 36.53 -62.72 11.85
C GLY A 10 35.82 -62.23 10.59
N ASN A 11 36.43 -62.34 9.41
CA ASN A 11 35.82 -61.93 8.13
C ASN A 11 35.01 -63.08 7.51
N TYR A 12 33.80 -62.81 7.02
CA TYR A 12 32.95 -63.80 6.36
C TYR A 12 33.51 -64.19 4.99
N ILE A 13 33.78 -65.48 4.78
CA ILE A 13 34.31 -66.04 3.52
C ILE A 13 33.30 -67.00 2.86
N GLY A 14 32.05 -67.00 3.33
CA GLY A 14 30.98 -67.80 2.73
C GLY A 14 30.64 -67.36 1.30
N PRO A 15 29.88 -68.17 0.55
CA PRO A 15 29.54 -67.89 -0.84
C PRO A 15 28.90 -66.51 -0.98
N ASP A 16 29.31 -65.78 -2.03
CA ASP A 16 28.87 -64.41 -2.32
C ASP A 16 27.34 -64.33 -2.23
N LEU A 17 26.86 -63.51 -1.30
CA LEU A 17 25.44 -63.20 -1.18
C LEU A 17 24.99 -62.62 -2.53
N LEU A 18 23.95 -63.25 -3.10
CA LEU A 18 23.27 -62.80 -4.30
C LEU A 18 23.09 -61.28 -4.20
N SER A 19 23.73 -60.58 -5.13
CA SER A 19 23.76 -59.12 -5.26
C SER A 19 22.42 -58.51 -4.86
N ASP A 20 22.44 -57.68 -3.82
CA ASP A 20 21.35 -56.77 -3.53
C ASP A 20 20.94 -56.10 -4.84
N GLU A 21 19.67 -56.30 -5.22
CA GLU A 21 19.06 -55.63 -6.36
C GLU A 21 19.43 -54.15 -6.27
N GLU A 22 20.02 -53.62 -7.34
CA GLU A 22 20.44 -52.22 -7.47
C GLU A 22 19.21 -51.31 -7.30
N VAL A 23 18.85 -51.01 -6.06
CA VAL A 23 18.03 -49.85 -5.72
C VAL A 23 18.97 -48.68 -5.93
N GLU A 24 18.80 -47.95 -7.03
CA GLU A 24 19.46 -46.66 -7.21
C GLU A 24 18.99 -45.72 -6.09
N ASP A 25 19.68 -45.76 -4.96
CA ASP A 25 19.57 -44.77 -3.90
C ASP A 25 20.18 -43.48 -4.43
N ASP A 26 19.40 -42.73 -5.20
CA ASP A 26 19.78 -41.40 -5.65
C ASP A 26 19.82 -40.49 -4.42
N VAL A 27 21.03 -40.28 -3.90
CA VAL A 27 21.27 -39.61 -2.61
C VAL A 27 20.88 -38.13 -2.72
N ILE A 28 19.79 -37.76 -2.05
CA ILE A 28 19.33 -36.38 -1.97
C ILE A 28 20.23 -35.60 -1.00
N LEU A 29 20.83 -34.50 -1.47
CA LEU A 29 21.59 -33.59 -0.62
C LEU A 29 20.70 -32.95 0.45
N HIS A 30 21.24 -32.65 1.63
CA HIS A 30 20.47 -32.06 2.73
C HIS A 30 19.78 -30.73 2.39
N GLU A 31 20.30 -29.97 1.43
CA GLU A 31 19.73 -28.70 0.95
C GLU A 31 18.48 -28.93 0.08
N ASP A 32 18.42 -30.05 -0.65
CA ASP A 32 17.35 -30.38 -1.60
C ASP A 32 16.24 -31.26 -0.99
N LYS A 33 16.33 -31.57 0.30
CA LYS A 33 15.35 -32.40 0.99
C LYS A 33 14.02 -31.67 1.12
N LYS A 34 13.10 -31.94 0.19
CA LYS A 34 11.72 -31.46 0.23
C LYS A 34 10.92 -32.25 1.27
N TYR A 35 10.58 -31.59 2.38
CA TYR A 35 9.82 -32.20 3.47
C TYR A 35 8.30 -32.18 3.26
N TYR A 36 7.80 -31.29 2.41
CA TYR A 36 6.37 -31.09 2.19
C TYR A 36 6.02 -31.18 0.71
N PRO A 37 4.89 -31.81 0.36
CA PRO A 37 4.40 -31.88 -1.02
C PRO A 37 4.01 -30.49 -1.53
N SER A 38 3.98 -30.33 -2.85
CA SER A 38 3.64 -29.05 -3.46
C SER A 38 2.15 -28.70 -3.27
N ALA A 39 1.81 -27.41 -3.26
CA ALA A 39 0.43 -26.96 -3.04
C ALA A 39 -0.56 -27.49 -4.10
N LEU A 40 -0.09 -27.68 -5.34
CA LEU A 40 -0.87 -28.24 -6.45
C LEU A 40 -1.26 -29.70 -6.21
N GLU A 41 -0.36 -30.50 -5.63
CA GLU A 41 -0.63 -31.92 -5.33
C GLU A 41 -1.63 -32.09 -4.18
N VAL A 42 -1.66 -31.15 -3.23
CA VAL A 42 -2.58 -31.21 -2.08
C VAL A 42 -4.00 -30.80 -2.46
N TYR A 43 -4.17 -29.73 -3.25
CA TYR A 43 -5.48 -29.17 -3.57
C TYR A 43 -6.01 -29.55 -4.97
N GLY A 44 -5.15 -30.00 -5.88
CA GLY A 44 -5.51 -30.39 -7.24
C GLY A 44 -5.57 -29.22 -8.24
N PRO A 45 -5.70 -29.51 -9.54
CA PRO A 45 -5.61 -28.52 -10.62
C PRO A 45 -6.82 -27.60 -10.76
N GLU A 46 -7.92 -27.87 -10.03
CA GLU A 46 -9.13 -27.04 -10.06
C GLU A 46 -9.05 -25.80 -9.15
N VAL A 47 -8.04 -25.73 -8.27
CA VAL A 47 -7.87 -24.65 -7.29
C VAL A 47 -6.62 -23.82 -7.62
N GLU A 48 -6.79 -22.51 -7.77
CA GLU A 48 -5.68 -21.59 -7.99
C GLU A 48 -4.97 -21.27 -6.67
N THR A 49 -3.75 -21.78 -6.50
CA THR A 49 -2.92 -21.50 -5.32
C THR A 49 -2.01 -20.30 -5.61
N LEU A 50 -2.38 -19.11 -5.13
CA LEU A 50 -1.55 -17.90 -5.21
C LEU A 50 -0.73 -17.75 -3.92
N VAL A 51 0.59 -17.63 -4.06
CA VAL A 51 1.50 -17.30 -2.94
C VAL A 51 1.87 -15.83 -3.08
N GLN A 52 1.49 -15.01 -2.10
CA GLN A 52 1.81 -13.58 -2.05
C GLN A 52 2.70 -13.32 -0.82
N GLU A 53 3.98 -13.03 -1.06
CA GLU A 53 4.96 -12.76 0.00
C GLU A 53 4.96 -11.30 0.46
N GLU A 54 4.58 -10.38 -0.44
CA GLU A 54 4.56 -8.94 -0.19
C GLU A 54 3.16 -8.34 -0.35
N ASP A 55 2.91 -7.29 0.42
CA ASP A 55 1.66 -6.55 0.38
C ASP A 55 1.50 -5.76 -0.93
N ALA A 56 0.31 -5.78 -1.50
CA ALA A 56 -0.01 -5.04 -2.74
C ALA A 56 -0.14 -3.52 -2.52
N GLN A 57 -0.24 -3.04 -1.28
CA GLN A 57 -0.35 -1.62 -0.94
C GLN A 57 0.58 -1.28 0.24
N PRO A 58 1.32 -0.16 0.18
CA PRO A 58 2.16 0.27 1.28
C PRO A 58 1.31 0.76 2.46
N LEU A 59 1.79 0.55 3.70
CA LEU A 59 1.13 1.01 4.94
C LEU A 59 0.85 2.52 5.01
N THR A 60 1.49 3.32 4.15
CA THR A 60 1.27 4.77 4.06
C THR A 60 -0.03 5.13 3.34
N GLN A 61 -0.54 4.25 2.48
CA GLN A 61 -1.79 4.46 1.75
C GLN A 61 -2.95 3.85 2.55
N PRO A 62 -3.97 4.65 2.92
CA PRO A 62 -5.14 4.10 3.59
C PRO A 62 -5.97 3.26 2.61
N LEU A 63 -6.55 2.16 3.09
CA LEU A 63 -7.45 1.30 2.30
C LEU A 63 -8.70 2.04 1.80
N ILE A 64 -9.18 3.03 2.56
CA ILE A 64 -10.28 3.91 2.16
C ILE A 64 -9.77 5.34 2.19
N GLU A 65 -9.75 6.00 1.04
CA GLU A 65 -9.28 7.37 0.95
C GLU A 65 -10.21 8.35 1.69
N PRO A 66 -9.67 9.16 2.62
CA PRO A 66 -10.47 10.17 3.30
C PRO A 66 -10.80 11.33 2.34
N VAL A 67 -11.96 11.96 2.53
CA VAL A 67 -12.40 13.10 1.72
C VAL A 67 -11.54 14.34 2.03
N ARG A 68 -10.53 14.61 1.19
CA ARG A 68 -9.65 15.78 1.33
C ARG A 68 -10.25 17.01 0.65
N ARG A 69 -10.71 18.00 1.44
CA ARG A 69 -11.14 19.30 0.93
C ARG A 69 -9.95 20.25 0.78
N LYS A 70 -9.47 20.48 -0.44
CA LYS A 70 -8.38 21.42 -0.72
C LYS A 70 -8.90 22.86 -0.74
N LYS A 71 -8.83 23.56 0.40
CA LYS A 71 -9.13 25.00 0.49
C LYS A 71 -7.82 25.77 0.72
N PHE A 72 -7.31 26.44 -0.31
CA PHE A 72 -6.06 27.20 -0.25
C PHE A 72 -6.25 28.68 0.08
N ALA A 73 -7.47 29.18 -0.12
CA ALA A 73 -7.88 30.52 0.27
C ALA A 73 -9.07 30.43 1.23
N TYR A 74 -9.18 31.41 2.12
CA TYR A 74 -10.35 31.55 2.97
C TYR A 74 -11.55 31.95 2.10
N THR A 75 -12.49 31.04 1.93
CA THR A 75 -13.76 31.27 1.22
C THR A 75 -14.89 31.06 2.22
N GLU A 76 -15.67 32.09 2.44
CA GLU A 76 -16.89 32.01 3.25
C GLU A 76 -17.97 31.26 2.45
N ALA A 77 -18.66 30.33 3.11
CA ALA A 77 -19.67 29.49 2.45
C ALA A 77 -21.02 30.22 2.26
N SER A 78 -21.22 31.30 3.01
CA SER A 78 -22.45 32.09 3.02
C SER A 78 -22.11 33.57 2.98
N ILE A 79 -22.96 34.36 2.36
CA ILE A 79 -22.86 35.82 2.35
C ILE A 79 -23.07 36.30 3.80
N PRO A 80 -22.19 37.16 4.35
CA PRO A 80 -22.37 37.71 5.69
C PRO A 80 -23.61 38.61 5.75
N THR A 81 -24.19 38.79 6.94
CA THR A 81 -25.34 39.68 7.14
C THR A 81 -24.92 41.13 6.89
N THR A 82 -25.50 41.76 5.87
CA THR A 82 -25.25 43.16 5.51
C THR A 82 -26.34 44.07 6.09
N THR A 83 -26.03 45.37 6.23
CA THR A 83 -26.99 46.40 6.65
C THR A 83 -27.95 46.81 5.54
N TYR A 84 -27.56 46.61 4.28
CA TYR A 84 -28.36 46.88 3.09
C TYR A 84 -28.92 45.59 2.49
N ASP A 85 -30.00 45.73 1.71
CA ASP A 85 -30.62 44.64 0.98
C ASP A 85 -29.83 44.29 -0.30
N PRO A 86 -29.63 43.00 -0.62
CA PRO A 86 -28.88 42.59 -1.81
C PRO A 86 -29.52 43.05 -3.13
N GLU A 87 -30.85 43.19 -3.16
CA GLU A 87 -31.58 43.72 -4.32
C GLU A 87 -31.23 45.19 -4.57
N PHE A 88 -31.14 46.00 -3.51
CA PHE A 88 -30.72 47.39 -3.61
C PHE A 88 -29.28 47.56 -4.12
N LEU A 89 -28.37 46.65 -3.74
CA LEU A 89 -27.01 46.65 -4.29
C LEU A 89 -27.02 46.34 -5.79
N ALA A 90 -27.84 45.40 -6.25
CA ALA A 90 -27.96 45.06 -7.67
C ALA A 90 -28.49 46.25 -8.49
N ASP A 91 -29.52 46.95 -8.01
CA ASP A 91 -30.06 48.15 -8.67
C ASP A 91 -29.02 49.27 -8.76
N LEU A 92 -28.14 49.40 -7.76
CA LEU A 92 -27.05 50.38 -7.77
C LEU A 92 -25.95 50.03 -8.80
N MET A 93 -25.78 48.75 -9.14
CA MET A 93 -24.83 48.30 -10.17
C MET A 93 -25.27 48.67 -11.60
N ASP A 94 -26.56 48.88 -11.83
CA ASP A 94 -27.08 49.32 -13.14
C ASP A 94 -26.85 50.82 -13.41
N CYS A 95 -26.54 51.58 -12.37
CA CYS A 95 -26.29 53.02 -12.44
C CYS A 95 -24.79 53.35 -12.35
N PRO A 96 -24.07 53.52 -13.48
CA PRO A 96 -22.62 53.73 -13.46
C PRO A 96 -22.18 55.05 -12.79
N GLU A 97 -23.08 56.04 -12.66
CA GLU A 97 -22.81 57.31 -11.97
C GLU A 97 -22.69 57.16 -10.44
N LEU A 98 -23.34 56.13 -9.87
CA LEU A 98 -23.35 55.87 -8.43
C LEU A 98 -22.18 54.98 -7.99
N ILE A 99 -21.58 54.23 -8.93
CA ILE A 99 -20.48 53.30 -8.65
C ILE A 99 -19.15 54.05 -8.62
N ARG A 100 -18.31 53.78 -7.61
CA ARG A 100 -16.95 54.31 -7.53
C ARG A 100 -15.92 53.18 -7.39
N ASN A 101 -15.05 53.04 -8.38
CA ASN A 101 -13.95 52.08 -8.36
C ASN A 101 -12.72 52.73 -7.70
N VAL A 102 -12.47 52.42 -6.43
CA VAL A 102 -11.37 52.98 -5.63
C VAL A 102 -10.33 51.90 -5.34
N VAL A 103 -9.04 52.25 -5.47
CA VAL A 103 -7.91 51.35 -5.14
C VAL A 103 -7.12 51.91 -3.97
N LEU A 104 -6.82 51.08 -2.97
CA LEU A 104 -5.98 51.44 -1.82
C LEU A 104 -4.52 51.03 -2.07
N CYS A 105 -3.69 52.00 -2.44
CA CYS A 105 -2.24 51.85 -2.67
C CYS A 105 -1.40 52.47 -1.54
N GLY A 106 -0.11 52.14 -1.46
CA GLY A 106 0.82 52.68 -0.45
C GLY A 106 2.03 51.77 -0.22
N HIS A 107 2.77 51.96 0.87
CA HIS A 107 3.95 51.14 1.20
C HIS A 107 3.59 49.88 2.03
N LEU A 108 4.55 48.97 2.20
CA LEU A 108 4.35 47.71 2.94
C LEU A 108 3.96 48.00 4.40
N HIS A 109 2.99 47.25 4.94
CA HIS A 109 2.44 47.41 6.30
C HIS A 109 1.89 48.80 6.67
N HIS A 110 1.58 49.68 5.70
CA HIS A 110 0.94 50.99 5.96
C HIS A 110 -0.58 50.89 6.17
N GLY A 111 -1.05 49.76 6.70
CA GLY A 111 -2.43 49.62 7.12
C GLY A 111 -3.48 49.54 6.01
N LYS A 112 -3.13 49.48 4.71
CA LYS A 112 -4.11 49.44 3.59
C LYS A 112 -5.23 48.41 3.72
N VAL A 113 -4.96 47.33 4.44
CA VAL A 113 -5.89 46.22 4.67
C VAL A 113 -6.89 46.55 5.80
N CYS A 114 -6.50 47.33 6.80
CA CYS A 114 -7.33 47.66 7.97
C CYS A 114 -8.58 48.50 7.64
N PRO A 115 -8.53 49.57 6.80
CA PRO A 115 -9.72 50.33 6.42
C PRO A 115 -10.83 49.48 5.82
N LYS A 116 -10.47 48.43 5.06
CA LYS A 116 -11.46 47.50 4.49
C LYS A 116 -12.24 46.73 5.56
N PHE A 117 -11.65 46.46 6.72
CA PHE A 117 -12.31 45.80 7.84
C PHE A 117 -13.18 46.74 8.69
N PHE A 118 -12.99 48.05 8.57
CA PHE A 118 -13.74 49.05 9.36
C PHE A 118 -14.98 49.57 8.63
N LEU A 119 -15.10 49.32 7.32
CA LEU A 119 -16.28 49.61 6.52
C LEU A 119 -17.30 48.48 6.73
N ASN A 120 -18.19 48.63 7.72
CA ASN A 120 -19.40 47.83 7.93
C ASN A 120 -20.63 48.73 7.90
#